data_AF-A0A0T7A2J3-F1
#
_entry.id   AF-A0A0T7A2J3-F1
#
_cell.length_a   1.000
_cell.length_b   1.000
_cell.length_c   1.000
_cell.angle_alpha   90.00
_cell.angle_beta   90.00
_cell.angle_gamma   90.00
#
_symmetry.space_group_name_H-M   'P 1'
#
loop_
_entity.id
_entity.type
_entity.pdbx_description
1 polymer ?
#
loop_
_entity_poly.entity_id
_entity_poly.type
_entity_poly.pdbx_seq_one_letter_code
_entity_poly.pdbx_strand_id
1 'polypeptide(L)' 'WPQTLQGKAKEFFDRYQTYGKPQGYKLKAMIINFPGGVPGDVGFFLNWAPDKA' A
#
# COMPACT_ATOMS: atom_id res chain seq x y z
N TRP A 1 -3.34 -9.63 -3.29
CA TRP A 1 -3.98 -8.39 -2.80
C TRP A 1 -3.71 -7.17 -3.69
N PRO A 2 -2.54 -6.94 -4.33
CA PRO A 2 -2.40 -5.76 -5.20
C PRO A 2 -3.37 -5.77 -6.39
N GLN A 3 -3.63 -6.98 -6.92
CA GLN A 3 -4.63 -7.21 -7.97
C GLN A 3 -6.09 -7.08 -7.48
N THR A 4 -6.32 -7.07 -6.17
CA THR A 4 -7.64 -6.86 -5.57
C THR A 4 -7.90 -5.39 -5.28
N LEU A 5 -6.90 -4.51 -5.48
CA LEU A 5 -7.09 -3.07 -5.38
C LEU A 5 -7.94 -2.58 -6.55
N GLN A 6 -8.86 -1.67 -6.26
CA GLN A 6 -9.75 -1.08 -7.24
C GLN A 6 -9.73 0.45 -7.14
N GLY A 7 -10.04 1.12 -8.25
CA GLY A 7 -10.07 2.59 -8.34
C GLY A 7 -8.77 3.26 -7.89
N LYS A 8 -8.89 4.32 -7.08
CA LYS A 8 -7.77 5.17 -6.64
C LYS A 8 -6.69 4.41 -5.86
N ALA A 9 -7.06 3.36 -5.13
CA ALA A 9 -6.12 2.53 -4.39
C ALA A 9 -5.14 1.80 -5.32
N LYS A 10 -5.65 1.32 -6.47
CA LYS A 10 -4.83 0.69 -7.51
C LYS A 10 -3.91 1.70 -8.20
N GLU A 11 -4.46 2.84 -8.60
CA GLU A 11 -3.67 3.91 -9.24
C GLU A 11 -2.53 4.40 -8.34
N PHE A 12 -2.78 4.58 -7.04
CA PHE A 12 -1.75 4.95 -6.07
C PHE A 12 -0.68 3.87 -5.94
N PHE A 13 -1.08 2.60 -5.83
CA PHE A 13 -0.13 1.50 -5.70
C PHE A 13 0.76 1.34 -6.94
N ASP A 14 0.17 1.44 -8.14
CA ASP A 14 0.89 1.37 -9.40
C ASP A 14 1.88 2.54 -9.50
N ARG A 15 1.47 3.76 -9.13
CA ARG A 15 2.36 4.93 -9.07
C ARG A 15 3.49 4.77 -8.04
N TYR A 16 3.18 4.23 -6.86
CA TYR A 16 4.19 3.93 -5.85
C TYR A 16 5.20 2.91 -6.38
N GLN A 17 4.77 1.86 -7.09
CA GLN A 17 5.71 0.90 -7.68
C GLN A 17 6.64 1.54 -8.71
N THR A 18 6.10 2.39 -9.59
CA THR A 18 6.88 3.00 -10.67
C THR A 18 7.83 4.08 -10.15
N TYR A 19 7.42 4.90 -9.19
CA TYR A 19 8.18 6.09 -8.78
C TYR A 19 8.63 6.06 -7.32
N GLY A 20 7.78 5.62 -6.40
CA GLY A 20 8.08 5.63 -4.96
C GLY A 20 9.13 4.59 -4.57
N LYS A 21 8.93 3.34 -4.97
CA LYS A 21 9.83 2.23 -4.65
C LYS A 21 11.29 2.48 -5.08
N PRO A 22 11.60 2.94 -6.32
CA PRO A 22 12.98 3.21 -6.71
C PRO A 22 13.63 4.38 -5.97
N GLN A 23 12.83 5.30 -5.40
CA GLN A 23 13.33 6.41 -4.60
C GLN A 23 13.58 6.04 -3.13
N GLY A 24 13.38 4.77 -2.75
CA GLY A 24 13.59 4.29 -1.38
C GLY A 24 12.39 4.47 -0.46
N TYR A 25 11.24 4.92 -0.96
CA TYR A 25 10.01 4.90 -0.18
C TYR A 25 9.59 3.45 0.08
N LYS A 26 9.13 3.20 1.30
CA LYS A 26 8.63 1.89 1.74
C LYS A 26 7.12 1.98 1.95
N LEU A 27 6.35 1.21 1.20
CA LEU A 27 4.91 1.10 1.39
C LEU A 27 4.59 -0.18 2.17
N LYS A 28 3.93 -0.01 3.30
CA LYS A 28 3.32 -1.10 4.06
C LYS A 28 1.82 -1.08 3.81
N ALA A 29 1.29 -2.16 3.28
CA ALA A 29 -0.15 -2.35 3.12
C ALA A 29 -0.64 -3.36 4.15
N MET A 30 -1.77 -3.07 4.80
CA MET A 30 -2.40 -3.98 5.74
C MET A 30 -3.92 -3.85 5.66
N ILE A 31 -4.62 -4.95 5.86
CA ILE A 31 -6.08 -4.97 5.94
C ILE A 31 -6.46 -4.33 7.29
N ILE A 32 -7.23 -3.25 7.25
CA ILE A 32 -7.66 -2.50 8.44
C ILE A 32 -8.94 -3.12 9.01
N ASN A 33 -9.78 -3.72 8.18
CA ASN A 33 -11.06 -4.27 8.62
C ASN A 33 -11.40 -5.60 7.93
N PHE A 34 -12.05 -6.48 8.69
CA PHE A 34 -12.56 -7.78 8.21
C PHE A 34 -14.06 -7.92 8.51
N PRO A 35 -14.93 -7.11 7.88
CA PRO A 35 -16.36 -7.22 8.11
C PRO A 35 -16.87 -8.60 7.63
N GLY A 36 -17.47 -9.37 8.55
CA GLY A 36 -18.04 -10.69 8.22
C GLY A 36 -17.03 -11.76 7.83
N GLY A 37 -15.75 -11.61 8.20
CA GLY A 37 -14.70 -12.58 7.85
C GLY A 37 -14.10 -12.40 6.45
N VAL A 38 -14.55 -11.40 5.69
CA VAL A 38 -13.99 -11.03 4.39
C VAL A 38 -13.08 -9.81 4.57
N PRO A 39 -11.89 -9.77 3.92
CA PRO A 39 -11.05 -8.57 3.89
C PRO A 39 -11.82 -7.39 3.30
N GLY A 40 -12.03 -6.34 4.10
CA GLY A 40 -12.66 -5.11 3.68
C GLY A 40 -11.60 -4.08 3.27
N ASP A 41 -11.49 -3.01 4.06
CA ASP A 41 -10.62 -1.89 3.75
C ASP A 41 -9.13 -2.24 3.88
N VAL A 42 -8.34 -1.75 2.93
CA VAL A 42 -6.88 -1.86 2.93
C VAL A 42 -6.27 -0.49 3.21
N GLY A 43 -5.48 -0.42 4.27
CA GLY A 43 -4.68 0.75 4.62
C GLY A 43 -3.32 0.74 3.94
N PHE A 44 -2.95 1.88 3.37
CA PHE A 44 -1.62 2.14 2.86
C PHE A 44 -0.84 3.05 3.80
N PHE A 45 0.31 2.57 4.25
CA PHE A 45 1.22 3.30 5.13
C PHE A 45 2.52 3.54 4.37
N LEU A 46 2.73 4.77 3.92
CA LEU A 46 3.97 5.17 3.30
C LEU A 46 4.98 5.54 4.38
N ASN A 47 6.18 4.97 4.29
CA ASN A 47 7.31 5.27 5.15
C ASN A 47 8.45 5.82 4.29
N TRP A 48 8.94 6.99 4.68
CA TRP A 48 10.07 7.70 4.05
C TRP A 48 11.24 7.88 5.02
N ALA A 49 11.19 7.24 6.19
CA ALA A 49 12.32 7.24 7.09
C ALA A 49 13.51 6.53 6.42
N PRO A 50 14.74 7.06 6.56
CA PRO A 50 15.94 6.35 6.14
C PRO A 50 15.96 4.96 6.80
N ASP A 51 16.51 3.96 6.11
CA ASP A 51 16.87 2.70 6.78
C ASP A 51 17.70 3.09 8.00
N LYS A 52 17.27 2.65 9.19
CA LYS A 52 17.99 2.95 10.42
C LYS A 52 19.45 2.59 10.20
N ALA A 53 20.32 3.60 10.33
CA ALA A 53 21.76 3.45 10.36
C ALA A 53 22.19 2.50 11.49
#